data_AF-A0A4R4ZNV0-F1
#
_entry.id   AF-A0A4R4ZNV0-F1
#
_cell.length_a   1.000
_cell.length_b   1.000
_cell.length_c   1.000
_cell.angle_alpha   90.00
_cell.angle_beta   90.00
_cell.angle_gamma   90.00
#
_symmetry.space_group_name_H-M   'P 1'
#
loop_
_entity.id
_entity.type
_entity.pdbx_description
1 polymer ?
#
loop_
_entity_poly.entity_id
_entity_poly.type
_entity_poly.pdbx_seq_one_letter_code
_entity_poly.pdbx_strand_id
1 'polypeptide(L)'
;MLRYTLAVPAGATNLKFVTSGGSGDADLYVKFGSAPTTSSYDCRPYESGNAETCTISTAQAGTYHVMLNGYAAFSGLSLTGSYS
;
A
#
# COMPACT_ATOMS: atom_id res chain seq x y z
N MET A 1 9.59 -6.36 7.64
CA MET A 1 8.96 -5.22 6.95
C MET A 1 9.52 -5.09 5.55
N LEU A 2 8.67 -4.90 4.55
CA LEU A 2 9.08 -4.56 3.18
C LEU A 2 8.63 -3.13 2.85
N ARG A 3 9.39 -2.44 2.00
CA ARG A 3 9.11 -1.07 1.58
C ARG A 3 9.21 -0.97 0.07
N TYR A 4 8.24 -0.30 -0.52
CA TYR A 4 8.12 -0.06 -1.95
C TYR A 4 7.79 1.40 -2.20
N THR A 5 8.11 1.88 -3.40
CA THR A 5 7.78 3.23 -3.82
C THR A 5 7.23 3.20 -5.24
N LEU A 6 6.15 3.96 -5.46
CA LEU A 6 5.55 4.13 -6.78
C LEU A 6 5.57 5.62 -7.14
N ALA A 7 6.22 5.95 -8.25
CA ALA A 7 6.16 7.29 -8.81
C ALA A 7 4.88 7.41 -9.65
N VAL A 8 3.99 8.32 -9.26
CA VAL A 8 2.71 8.56 -9.91
C VAL A 8 2.80 9.89 -10.66
N PRO A 9 2.56 9.90 -11.98
CA PRO A 9 2.62 11.13 -12.78
C PRO A 9 1.44 12.07 -12.47
N ALA A 10 1.57 13.33 -12.85
CA ALA A 10 0.47 14.28 -12.75
C ALA A 10 -0.69 13.88 -13.66
N GLY A 11 -1.91 14.00 -13.13
CA GLY A 11 -3.13 13.61 -13.85
C GLY A 11 -3.51 12.15 -13.69
N ALA A 12 -2.73 11.33 -12.97
CA ALA A 12 -3.17 10.00 -12.58
C ALA A 12 -4.42 10.08 -11.70
N THR A 13 -5.31 9.12 -11.87
CA THR A 13 -6.56 8.97 -11.15
C THR A 13 -6.75 7.53 -10.73
N ASN A 14 -7.69 7.28 -9.81
CA ASN A 14 -8.08 5.92 -9.42
C ASN A 14 -6.89 5.06 -8.97
N LEU A 15 -5.91 5.68 -8.29
CA LEU A 15 -4.73 4.99 -7.79
C LEU A 15 -5.19 4.02 -6.71
N LYS A 16 -4.86 2.74 -6.88
CA LYS A 16 -5.15 1.69 -5.92
C LYS A 16 -3.93 0.81 -5.71
N PHE A 17 -3.74 0.41 -4.47
CA PHE A 17 -2.78 -0.59 -4.05
C PHE A 17 -3.56 -1.79 -3.52
N VAL A 18 -3.33 -2.94 -4.14
CA VAL A 18 -3.98 -4.19 -3.77
C VAL A 18 -2.89 -5.16 -3.35
N THR A 19 -3.01 -5.69 -2.14
CA THR A 19 -2.24 -6.85 -1.72
C THR A 19 -3.11 -8.09 -1.85
N SER A 20 -2.51 -9.21 -2.24
CA SER A 20 -3.21 -10.48 -2.34
C SER A 20 -2.26 -11.67 -2.27
N GLY A 21 -2.82 -12.82 -1.91
CA GLY A 21 -2.07 -14.06 -1.75
C GLY A 21 -1.18 -14.09 -0.51
N GLY A 22 -0.38 -15.14 -0.42
CA GLY A 22 0.49 -15.40 0.72
C GLY A 22 -0.24 -15.92 1.97
N SER A 23 0.56 -16.34 2.95
CA SER A 23 0.12 -16.73 4.29
C SER A 23 0.80 -15.83 5.32
N GLY A 24 0.15 -15.62 6.47
CA GLY A 24 0.61 -14.74 7.54
C GLY A 24 -0.43 -13.67 7.88
N ASP A 25 0.04 -12.61 8.53
CA ASP A 25 -0.66 -11.35 8.77
C ASP A 25 0.27 -10.21 8.34
N ALA A 26 -0.04 -9.57 7.22
CA ALA A 26 0.70 -8.43 6.71
C ALA A 26 -0.23 -7.25 6.50
N ASP A 27 0.09 -6.14 7.15
CA ASP A 27 -0.62 -4.88 7.05
C ASP A 27 0.00 -3.98 5.97
N LEU A 28 -0.85 -3.42 5.12
CA LEU A 28 -0.54 -2.48 4.05
C LEU A 28 -0.68 -1.05 4.58
N TYR A 29 0.43 -0.32 4.50
CA TYR A 29 0.45 1.11 4.78
C TYR A 29 0.87 1.87 3.53
N VAL A 30 0.10 2.89 3.16
CA VAL A 30 0.43 3.78 2.04
C VAL A 30 0.47 5.21 2.52
N LYS A 31 1.49 5.96 2.08
CA LYS A 31 1.64 7.40 2.35
C LYS A 31 2.26 8.13 1.16
N PHE A 32 1.74 9.31 0.85
CA PHE A 32 2.26 10.19 -0.21
C PHE A 32 3.40 11.07 0.31
N GLY A 33 4.47 11.21 -0.49
CA GLY A 33 5.59 12.12 -0.25
C GLY A 33 6.54 11.72 0.88
N SER A 34 6.21 10.72 1.70
CA SER A 34 7.06 10.22 2.78
C SER A 34 6.74 8.78 3.14
N ALA A 35 7.70 8.08 3.76
CA ALA A 35 7.50 6.71 4.20
C ALA A 35 6.40 6.61 5.28
N PRO A 36 5.40 5.72 5.13
CA PRO A 36 4.41 5.49 6.16
C PRO A 36 5.04 4.86 7.41
N THR A 37 4.37 5.06 8.54
CA THR A 37 4.66 4.39 9.82
C THR A 37 3.40 3.70 10.33
N THR A 38 3.51 2.86 11.36
CA THR A 38 2.36 2.21 11.99
C THR A 38 1.36 3.19 12.61
N SER A 39 1.77 4.45 12.83
CA SER A 39 0.93 5.52 13.40
C SER A 39 0.58 6.62 12.39
N SER A 40 1.29 6.70 11.26
CA SER A 40 1.09 7.73 10.23
C SER A 40 1.03 7.10 8.85
N TYR A 41 -0.18 7.06 8.30
CA TYR A 41 -0.51 6.51 7.00
C TYR A 41 -1.64 7.33 6.41
N ASP A 42 -1.68 7.45 5.09
CA ASP A 42 -2.77 8.13 4.40
C ASP A 42 -3.88 7.15 4.02
N CYS A 43 -3.53 5.87 3.89
CA CYS A 43 -4.49 4.83 3.57
C CYS A 43 -4.11 3.49 4.21
N ARG A 44 -5.09 2.92 4.89
CA ARG A 44 -5.10 1.58 5.47
C ARG A 44 -6.52 1.04 5.38
N PRO A 45 -6.82 0.09 4.48
CA PRO A 45 -8.09 -0.59 4.52
C PRO A 45 -8.12 -1.40 5.81
N TYR A 46 -9.12 -1.18 6.67
CA TYR A 46 -9.26 -1.91 7.93
C TYR A 46 -9.72 -3.37 7.72
N GLU A 47 -9.23 -4.01 6.66
CA GLU A 47 -9.54 -5.38 6.29
C GLU A 47 -8.63 -6.33 7.08
N SER A 48 -9.18 -7.44 7.55
CA SER A 48 -8.41 -8.46 8.27
C SER A 48 -7.81 -9.47 7.28
N GLY A 49 -6.49 -9.58 7.27
CA GLY A 49 -5.75 -10.62 6.54
C GLY A 49 -4.74 -10.05 5.54
N ASN A 50 -4.30 -10.89 4.60
CA ASN A 50 -3.23 -10.58 3.64
C ASN A 50 -3.70 -9.82 2.39
N ALA A 51 -5.02 -9.73 2.22
CA ALA A 51 -5.66 -9.19 1.03
C ALA A 51 -6.30 -7.83 1.35
N GLU A 52 -5.52 -6.77 1.17
CA GLU A 52 -5.92 -5.41 1.50
C GLU A 52 -6.00 -4.56 0.22
N THR A 53 -7.09 -3.81 0.08
CA THR A 53 -7.26 -2.87 -1.04
C THR A 53 -7.30 -1.45 -0.54
N CYS A 54 -6.24 -0.70 -0.79
CA CYS A 54 -6.13 0.71 -0.52
C CYS A 54 -6.43 1.53 -1.78
N THR A 55 -7.54 2.26 -1.79
CA THR A 55 -7.91 3.13 -2.91
C THR A 55 -7.65 4.59 -2.52
N ILE A 56 -6.80 5.26 -3.30
CA ILE A 56 -6.49 6.68 -3.19
C ILE A 56 -7.41 7.44 -4.16
N SER A 57 -8.45 8.06 -3.62
CA SER A 57 -9.45 8.80 -4.39
C SER A 57 -8.87 10.03 -5.10
N THR A 58 -7.91 10.72 -4.48
CA THR A 58 -7.19 11.85 -5.07
C THR A 58 -5.72 11.50 -5.26
N ALA A 59 -5.39 10.90 -6.40
CA ALA A 59 -4.00 10.62 -6.73
C ALA A 59 -3.26 11.94 -7.01
N GLN A 60 -2.18 12.16 -6.27
CA GLN A 60 -1.31 13.31 -6.35
C GLN A 60 -0.07 12.95 -7.16
N ALA A 61 0.40 13.89 -7.99
CA ALA A 61 1.65 13.73 -8.70
C ALA A 61 2.80 13.66 -7.69
N GLY A 62 3.57 12.57 -7.68
CA GLY A 62 4.71 12.41 -6.79
C GLY A 62 4.98 10.96 -6.41
N THR A 63 5.74 10.76 -5.34
CA THR A 63 6.15 9.43 -4.89
C THR A 63 5.24 8.95 -3.77
N TYR A 64 4.56 7.84 -4.01
CA TYR A 64 3.85 7.09 -2.99
C TYR A 64 4.78 6.07 -2.37
N HIS A 65 4.85 6.06 -1.05
CA HIS A 65 5.58 5.08 -0.28
C HIS A 65 4.61 4.05 0.27
N VAL A 66 4.91 2.78 0.01
CA VAL A 66 4.13 1.64 0.49
C VAL A 66 5.01 0.85 1.44
N MET A 67 4.48 0.52 2.60
CA MET A 67 5.14 -0.33 3.60
C MET A 67 4.24 -1.52 3.90
N LEU A 68 4.83 -2.71 3.81
CA LEU A 68 4.22 -3.95 4.24
C LEU A 68 4.82 -4.35 5.58
N ASN A 69 3.99 -4.26 6.62
CA ASN A 69 4.38 -4.66 7.96
C ASN A 69 3.74 -6.00 8.30
N GLY A 70 4.56 -7.04 8.37
CA GLY A 70 4.12 -8.34 8.87
C GLY A 70 4.00 -8.31 10.38
N TYR A 71 2.79 -8.40 10.92
CA TYR A 71 2.61 -8.69 12.34
C TYR A 71 3.10 -10.11 12.66
N ALA A 72 2.89 -11.05 11.73
CA ALA A 72 3.45 -12.40 11.75
C ALA A 72 4.38 -12.63 10.55
N ALA A 73 5.15 -13.73 10.58
CA ALA A 73 5.95 -14.14 9.43
C ALA A 73 5.02 -14.38 8.22
N PHE A 74 5.13 -13.51 7.21
CA PHE A 74 4.37 -13.63 5.98
C PHE A 74 5.29 -13.99 4.82
N SER A 75 4.75 -14.76 3.86
CA SER A 75 5.48 -15.18 2.67
C SER A 75 4.53 -15.36 1.49
N GLY A 76 5.04 -15.10 0.28
CA GLY A 76 4.28 -15.22 -0.96
C GLY A 76 3.22 -14.14 -1.18
N LEU A 77 3.29 -13.03 -0.46
CA LEU A 77 2.37 -11.91 -0.63
C LEU A 77 2.72 -11.11 -1.89
N SER A 78 1.70 -10.79 -2.69
CA SER A 78 1.83 -9.98 -3.90
C SER A 78 1.27 -8.60 -3.66
N LEU A 79 2.01 -7.56 -4.03
CA LEU A 79 1.59 -6.16 -3.99
C LEU A 79 1.43 -5.64 -5.42
N THR A 80 0.26 -5.10 -5.74
CA THR A 80 -0.07 -4.54 -7.04
C THR A 80 -0.51 -3.09 -6.88
N GLY A 81 0.31 -2.15 -7.36
CA GLY A 81 -0.08 -0.75 -7.52
C GLY A 81 -0.59 -0.50 -8.93
N SER A 82 -1.75 0.13 -9.07
CA SER A 82 -2.33 0.48 -10.38
C SER A 82 -3.00 1.84 -10.31
N TYR A 83 -2.88 2.62 -11.38
CA TYR A 83 -3.50 3.93 -11.56
C TYR A 83 -3.94 4.07 -13.01
N SER A 84 -4.81 5.05 -13.29
CA SER A 84 -5.32 5.37 -14.63
C SER A 84 -4.97 6.78 -15.03
#